data_AF-A0A4Q3YFH8-F1
#
_entry.id   AF-A0A4Q3YFH8-F1
#
_cell.length_a   1.000
_cell.length_b   1.000
_cell.length_c   1.000
_cell.angle_alpha   90.00
_cell.angle_beta   90.00
_cell.angle_gamma   90.00
#
_symmetry.space_group_name_H-M   'P 1'
#
loop_
_entity.id
_entity.type
_entity.pdbx_description
1 polymer ?
#
loop_
_entity_poly.entity_id
_entity_poly.type
_entity_poly.pdbx_seq_one_letter_code
_entity_poly.pdbx_strand_id
1 'polypeptide(L)'
;MDIGQLLTAIKTMPAPVRAPDPEQLIGPLLGLSRSAAAKKARRERNAAGAAGVVATVVALYLMSTVSGFWGVALLIGVIVVAFRSMDIKGRFATELSGAKSGWEEQRKIWESNAGPGTFEKRRNHYVDLASAHAILPQKERERLAILEQKKRQLQLEKHMESHRIDRAKIPRVGRGRKATLESYGFENAWDVQQRPVTNVPGFGPSLASDVETWAKTVERKFVFNASIPTDPAAVQAVKNDISKQRAELERELTKAPADLKHLADHASALRSTPPQALVDAYKRLKQVELDVS
;
A
#
# COMPACT_ATOMS: atom_id res chain seq x y z
N MET A 1 -14.95 -16.45 21.92
CA MET A 1 -14.17 -15.21 22.00
C MET A 1 -15.05 -14.11 21.40
N ASP A 2 -15.32 -13.04 22.13
CA ASP A 2 -16.18 -11.96 21.63
C ASP A 2 -15.35 -11.04 20.71
N ILE A 3 -15.70 -11.03 19.42
CA ILE A 3 -15.01 -10.22 18.41
C ILE A 3 -15.12 -8.74 18.75
N GLY A 4 -16.22 -8.28 19.36
CA GLY A 4 -16.38 -6.90 19.80
C GLY A 4 -15.33 -6.50 20.84
N GLN A 5 -14.98 -7.41 21.75
CA GLN A 5 -13.91 -7.20 22.72
C GLN A 5 -12.53 -7.16 22.06
N LEU A 6 -12.26 -8.05 21.09
CA LEU A 6 -11.01 -8.03 20.33
C LEU A 6 -10.83 -6.72 19.55
N LEU A 7 -11.88 -6.25 18.89
CA LEU A 7 -11.86 -5.00 18.13
C LEU A 7 -11.64 -3.78 19.03
N THR A 8 -12.23 -3.80 20.22
CA THR A 8 -12.01 -2.76 21.23
C THR A 8 -10.56 -2.78 21.69
N ALA A 9 -10.01 -3.95 22.02
CA ALA A 9 -8.62 -4.11 22.44
C ALA A 9 -7.62 -3.62 21.39
N ILE A 10 -7.85 -3.91 20.09
CA ILE A 10 -7.01 -3.42 18.98
C ILE A 10 -7.05 -1.89 18.89
N LYS A 11 -8.23 -1.29 19.08
CA LYS A 11 -8.41 0.16 19.04
C LYS A 11 -7.83 0.87 20.26
N THR A 12 -7.81 0.25 21.43
CA THR A 12 -7.35 0.91 22.67
C THR A 12 -5.90 0.57 23.02
N MET A 13 -5.24 -0.35 22.30
CA MET A 13 -3.86 -0.70 22.58
C MET A 13 -2.94 0.52 22.38
N PRO A 14 -2.15 0.90 23.42
CA PRO A 14 -1.32 2.09 23.35
C PRO A 14 -0.23 1.92 22.30
N ALA A 15 -0.11 2.91 21.42
CA ALA A 15 0.96 2.94 20.44
C ALA A 15 2.32 3.12 21.13
N PRO A 16 3.38 2.52 20.58
CA PRO A 16 4.73 2.77 21.08
C PRO A 16 5.07 4.28 21.01
N VAL A 17 5.60 4.85 22.10
CA VAL A 17 6.04 6.26 22.17
C VAL A 17 7.02 6.60 21.03
N ARG A 18 7.13 7.86 20.60
CA ARG A 18 8.13 8.25 19.58
C ARG A 18 9.54 7.77 19.96
N ALA A 19 10.31 7.30 18.99
CA ALA A 19 11.69 6.87 19.21
C ALA A 19 12.55 8.04 19.74
N PRO A 20 13.35 7.85 20.81
CA PRO A 20 14.26 8.87 21.31
C PRO A 20 15.43 9.09 20.33
N ASP A 21 16.22 10.14 20.53
CA ASP A 21 17.38 10.41 19.66
C ASP A 21 18.43 9.29 19.82
N PRO A 22 18.83 8.58 18.75
CA PRO A 22 19.78 7.47 18.86
C PRO A 22 21.14 7.89 19.41
N GLU A 23 21.54 9.15 19.25
CA GLU A 23 22.79 9.65 19.84
C GLU A 23 22.73 9.73 21.37
N GLN A 24 21.56 10.10 21.92
CA GLN A 24 21.32 10.14 23.36
C GLN A 24 21.23 8.74 23.98
N LEU A 25 20.74 7.77 23.21
CA LEU A 25 20.66 6.37 23.62
C LEU A 25 22.03 5.68 23.70
N ILE A 26 22.92 5.94 22.73
CA ILE A 26 24.24 5.29 22.68
C ILE A 26 25.20 5.92 23.71
N GLY A 27 25.05 7.23 23.96
CA GLY A 27 25.91 7.96 24.89
C GLY A 27 27.31 8.25 24.35
N PRO A 28 28.15 8.96 25.12
CA PRO A 28 29.50 9.33 24.70
C PRO A 28 30.41 8.11 24.59
N LEU A 29 31.05 7.96 23.43
CA LEU A 29 32.01 6.89 23.18
C LEU A 29 33.34 7.20 23.88
N LEU A 30 33.58 6.55 25.03
CA LEU A 30 34.82 6.68 25.80
C LEU A 30 35.96 5.89 25.14
N GLY A 31 37.16 6.48 25.05
CA GLY A 31 38.37 5.78 24.62
C GLY A 31 38.66 5.77 23.12
N LEU A 32 37.93 6.53 22.30
CA LEU A 32 38.30 6.72 20.89
C LEU A 32 39.66 7.43 20.79
N SER A 33 40.58 6.83 20.05
CA SER A 33 41.90 7.43 19.76
C SER A 33 42.13 7.48 18.26
N ARG A 34 42.88 8.48 17.80
CA ARG A 34 43.18 8.65 16.36
C ARG A 34 43.82 7.40 15.77
N SER A 35 43.37 7.00 14.59
CA SER A 35 43.87 5.81 13.90
C SER A 35 45.35 5.95 13.50
N ALA A 36 46.01 4.82 13.28
CA ALA A 36 47.40 4.81 12.81
C ALA A 36 47.55 5.51 11.45
N ALA A 37 46.53 5.41 10.58
CA ALA A 37 46.49 6.09 9.29
C ALA A 37 46.42 7.61 9.45
N ALA A 38 45.55 8.12 10.34
CA ALA A 38 45.46 9.55 10.65
C ALA A 38 46.77 10.09 11.26
N LYS A 39 47.39 9.33 12.18
CA LYS A 39 48.70 9.69 12.76
C LYS A 39 49.80 9.74 11.69
N LYS A 40 49.83 8.79 10.75
CA LYS A 40 50.80 8.76 9.64
C LYS A 40 50.60 9.94 8.68
N ALA A 41 49.36 10.20 8.24
CA ALA A 41 49.04 11.33 7.36
C ALA A 41 49.47 12.68 7.97
N ARG A 42 49.28 12.84 9.28
CA ARG A 42 49.71 14.06 9.99
C ARG A 42 51.23 14.17 10.13
N ARG A 43 51.93 13.05 10.36
CA ARG A 43 53.40 13.00 10.37
C ARG A 43 53.98 13.36 9.00
N GLU A 44 53.39 12.84 7.93
CA GLU A 44 53.77 13.19 6.54
C GLU A 44 53.55 14.68 6.27
N ARG A 45 52.41 15.26 6.69
CA ARG A 45 52.17 16.70 6.59
C ARG A 45 53.20 17.52 7.36
N ASN A 46 53.48 17.14 8.60
CA ASN A 46 54.43 17.86 9.45
C ASN A 46 55.87 17.77 8.88
N ALA A 47 56.26 16.60 8.34
CA ALA A 47 57.54 16.42 7.67
C ALA A 47 57.62 17.21 6.36
N ALA A 48 56.56 17.23 5.55
CA ALA A 48 56.47 18.04 4.33
C ALA A 48 56.52 19.54 4.63
N GLY A 49 55.86 20.00 5.70
CA GLY A 49 55.93 21.38 6.18
C GLY A 49 57.34 21.77 6.62
N ALA A 50 57.99 20.92 7.43
CA ALA A 50 59.38 21.15 7.85
C ALA A 50 60.36 21.19 6.65
N ALA A 51 60.21 20.26 5.71
CA ALA A 51 61.00 20.25 4.48
C ALA A 51 60.74 21.49 3.60
N GLY A 52 59.48 21.96 3.54
CA GLY A 52 59.12 23.19 2.85
C GLY A 52 59.77 24.45 3.45
N VAL A 53 59.85 24.54 4.78
CA VAL A 53 60.58 25.63 5.46
C VAL A 53 62.05 25.62 5.08
N VAL A 54 62.71 24.46 5.14
CA VAL A 54 64.12 24.31 4.74
C VAL A 54 64.32 24.67 3.26
N ALA A 55 63.47 24.17 2.37
CA ALA A 55 63.52 24.46 0.94
C ALA A 55 63.31 25.95 0.63
N THR A 56 62.47 26.64 1.40
CA THR A 56 62.25 28.10 1.27
C THR A 56 63.52 28.89 1.62
N VAL A 57 64.22 28.50 2.71
CA VAL A 57 65.50 29.12 3.10
C VAL A 57 66.57 28.92 2.01
N VAL A 58 66.64 27.71 1.44
CA VAL A 58 67.57 27.39 0.34
C VAL A 58 67.22 28.15 -0.94
N ALA A 59 65.93 28.30 -1.26
CA ALA A 59 65.47 29.03 -2.43
C ALA A 59 65.84 30.52 -2.35
N LEU A 60 65.68 31.14 -1.17
CA LEU A 60 66.08 32.53 -0.93
C LEU A 60 67.59 32.72 -1.07
N TYR A 61 68.38 31.75 -0.58
CA TYR A 61 69.84 31.76 -0.77
C TYR A 61 70.25 31.67 -2.24
N LEU A 62 69.70 30.71 -2.99
CA LEU A 62 70.00 30.53 -4.42
C LEU A 62 69.58 31.73 -5.27
N MET A 63 68.49 32.40 -4.91
CA MET A 63 68.04 33.63 -5.57
C MET A 63 69.05 34.77 -5.42
N SER A 64 69.79 34.79 -4.31
CA SER A 64 70.84 35.78 -4.05
C SER A 64 72.16 35.46 -4.75
N THR A 65 72.46 34.19 -5.04
CA THR A 65 73.82 33.77 -5.46
C THR A 65 73.92 33.22 -6.89
N VAL A 66 72.89 32.56 -7.43
CA VAL A 66 72.97 31.77 -8.68
C VAL A 66 71.72 32.00 -9.53
N SER A 67 71.49 33.25 -9.96
CA SER A 67 70.35 33.70 -10.77
C SER A 67 68.94 33.48 -10.16
N GLY A 68 68.08 34.49 -10.24
CA GLY A 68 66.77 34.45 -9.57
C GLY A 68 65.82 33.34 -10.03
N PHE A 69 66.01 32.79 -11.23
CA PHE A 69 65.13 31.78 -11.83
C PHE A 69 65.02 30.49 -11.00
N TRP A 70 66.15 29.95 -10.53
CA TRP A 70 66.15 28.69 -9.77
C TRP A 70 65.51 28.83 -8.39
N GLY A 71 65.66 30.00 -7.75
CA GLY A 71 64.97 30.32 -6.50
C GLY A 71 63.45 30.39 -6.68
N VAL A 72 62.97 31.05 -7.76
CA VAL A 72 61.53 31.12 -8.07
C VAL A 72 60.95 29.74 -8.38
N ALA A 73 61.66 28.92 -9.17
CA ALA A 73 61.23 27.56 -9.49
C ALA A 73 61.09 26.67 -8.23
N LEU A 74 62.01 26.79 -7.27
CA LEU A 74 61.94 26.08 -6.00
C LEU A 74 60.75 26.53 -5.14
N LEU A 75 60.48 27.84 -5.06
CA LEU A 75 59.33 28.38 -4.31
C LEU A 75 58.00 27.89 -4.90
N ILE A 76 57.86 27.87 -6.24
CA ILE A 76 56.67 27.32 -6.90
C ILE A 76 56.51 25.83 -6.53
N GLY A 77 57.61 25.06 -6.54
CA GLY A 77 57.61 23.65 -6.11
C GLY A 77 57.14 23.47 -4.66
N VAL A 78 57.62 24.30 -3.73
CA VAL A 78 57.20 24.28 -2.32
C VAL A 78 55.71 24.61 -2.18
N ILE A 79 55.23 25.63 -2.90
CA ILE A 79 53.82 26.02 -2.88
C ILE A 79 52.93 24.87 -3.39
N VAL A 80 53.27 24.25 -4.53
CA VAL A 80 52.51 23.12 -5.11
C VAL A 80 52.47 21.93 -4.16
N VAL A 81 53.59 21.57 -3.52
CA VAL A 81 53.65 20.48 -2.54
C VAL A 81 52.87 20.83 -1.27
N ALA A 82 52.95 22.08 -0.79
CA ALA A 82 52.18 22.55 0.37
C ALA A 82 50.67 22.43 0.10
N PHE A 83 50.19 22.90 -1.06
CA PHE A 83 48.79 22.75 -1.48
C PHE A 83 48.37 21.27 -1.56
N ARG A 84 49.20 20.39 -2.13
CA ARG A 84 48.91 18.95 -2.22
C ARG A 84 48.92 18.24 -0.85
N SER A 85 49.75 18.71 0.09
CA SER A 85 49.84 18.17 1.46
C SER A 85 48.69 18.63 2.37
N MET A 86 48.06 19.77 2.05
CA MET A 86 46.86 20.25 2.74
C MET A 86 45.60 19.45 2.37
N ASP A 87 45.64 18.67 1.28
CA ASP A 87 44.52 17.85 0.80
C ASP A 87 44.35 16.51 1.55
N ILE A 88 44.78 16.44 2.81
CA ILE A 88 44.42 15.34 3.71
C ILE A 88 42.91 15.31 3.94
N LYS A 89 42.26 16.48 3.90
CA LYS A 89 40.80 16.58 3.96
C LYS A 89 40.13 15.86 2.79
N GLY A 90 40.67 15.95 1.57
CA GLY A 90 40.15 15.21 0.41
C GLY A 90 40.29 13.69 0.54
N ARG A 91 41.38 13.21 1.17
CA ARG A 91 41.60 11.76 1.40
C ARG A 91 40.58 11.12 2.34
N PHE A 92 40.15 11.86 3.36
CA PHE A 92 39.17 11.37 4.33
C PHE A 92 37.74 11.87 4.07
N ALA A 93 37.53 12.75 3.09
CA ALA A 93 36.20 13.27 2.74
C ALA A 93 35.27 12.16 2.22
N THR A 94 35.80 11.22 1.43
CA THR A 94 35.06 10.05 0.93
C THR A 94 34.74 9.05 2.06
N GLU A 95 35.67 8.84 2.98
CA GLU A 95 35.44 7.99 4.15
C GLU A 95 34.44 8.60 5.12
N LEU A 96 34.47 9.93 5.32
CA LEU A 96 33.54 10.65 6.17
C LEU A 96 32.14 10.69 5.58
N SER A 97 32.00 10.93 4.27
CA SER A 97 30.70 10.90 3.60
C SER A 97 30.09 9.50 3.64
N GLY A 98 30.88 8.46 3.44
CA GLY A 98 30.45 7.06 3.56
C GLY A 98 30.07 6.67 5.00
N ALA A 99 30.83 7.11 6.01
CA ALA A 99 30.50 6.87 7.41
C ALA A 99 29.21 7.62 7.82
N LYS A 100 29.01 8.84 7.32
CA LYS A 100 27.80 9.63 7.57
C LYS A 100 26.58 9.01 6.88
N SER A 101 26.69 8.58 5.63
CA SER A 101 25.59 7.91 4.94
C SER A 101 25.22 6.59 5.59
N GLY A 102 26.22 5.80 6.01
CA GLY A 102 26.00 4.54 6.74
C GLY A 102 25.31 4.77 8.10
N TRP A 103 25.68 5.83 8.82
CA TRP A 103 24.98 6.23 10.04
C TRP A 103 23.52 6.61 9.78
N GLU A 104 23.26 7.47 8.80
CA GLU A 104 21.89 7.91 8.47
C GLU A 104 21.01 6.75 8.01
N GLU A 105 21.56 5.79 7.27
CA GLU A 105 20.85 4.59 6.87
C GLU A 105 20.45 3.74 8.08
N GLN A 106 21.39 3.44 8.98
CA GLN A 106 21.10 2.66 10.19
C GLN A 106 20.15 3.41 11.13
N ARG A 107 20.30 4.73 11.26
CA ARG A 107 19.38 5.60 12.00
C ARG A 107 17.96 5.49 11.46
N LYS A 108 17.78 5.57 10.15
CA LYS A 108 16.46 5.48 9.51
C LYS A 108 15.82 4.11 9.69
N ILE A 109 16.61 3.04 9.55
CA ILE A 109 16.13 1.66 9.78
C ILE A 109 15.68 1.52 11.24
N TRP A 110 16.49 1.97 12.19
CA TRP A 110 16.16 1.93 13.59
C TRP A 110 14.93 2.78 13.92
N GLU A 111 14.83 4.01 13.44
CA GLU A 111 13.68 4.89 13.69
C GLU A 111 12.39 4.32 13.09
N SER A 112 12.45 3.69 11.92
CA SER A 112 11.30 3.01 11.32
C SER A 112 10.81 1.84 12.18
N ASN A 113 11.72 1.09 12.79
CA ASN A 113 11.39 -0.12 13.55
C ASN A 113 11.10 0.16 15.03
N ALA A 114 11.78 1.14 15.61
CA ALA A 114 11.61 1.59 16.99
C ALA A 114 10.52 2.66 17.11
N GLY A 115 10.06 3.26 16.01
CA GLY A 115 8.97 4.24 15.98
C GLY A 115 7.57 3.60 15.92
N PRO A 116 6.51 4.42 16.03
CA PRO A 116 5.12 3.92 16.00
C PRO A 116 4.66 3.48 14.60
N GLY A 117 5.40 3.79 13.54
CA GLY A 117 4.93 3.65 12.16
C GLY A 117 4.57 2.22 11.74
N THR A 118 5.38 1.23 12.12
CA THR A 118 5.12 -0.20 11.82
C THR A 118 3.91 -0.71 12.59
N PHE A 119 3.80 -0.35 13.88
CA PHE A 119 2.66 -0.66 14.73
C PHE A 119 1.36 -0.06 14.19
N GLU A 120 1.33 1.24 13.88
CA GLU A 120 0.13 1.92 13.38
C GLU A 120 -0.31 1.38 12.01
N LYS A 121 0.63 1.09 11.10
CA LYS A 121 0.31 0.43 9.83
C LYS A 121 -0.38 -0.92 10.05
N ARG A 122 0.17 -1.74 10.96
CA ARG A 122 -0.40 -3.06 11.28
C ARG A 122 -1.75 -2.95 11.97
N ARG A 123 -1.90 -1.99 12.88
CA ARG A 123 -3.17 -1.69 13.56
C ARG A 123 -4.24 -1.25 12.56
N ASN A 124 -3.92 -0.33 11.66
CA ASN A 124 -4.84 0.12 10.61
C ASN A 124 -5.30 -1.03 9.73
N HIS A 125 -4.39 -1.94 9.34
CA HIS A 125 -4.76 -3.15 8.61
C HIS A 125 -5.83 -3.98 9.35
N TYR A 126 -5.69 -4.18 10.67
CA TYR A 126 -6.71 -4.88 11.45
C TYR A 126 -8.01 -4.09 11.63
N VAL A 127 -7.94 -2.76 11.71
CA VAL A 127 -9.13 -1.89 11.71
C VAL A 127 -9.89 -2.01 10.38
N ASP A 128 -9.19 -2.10 9.26
CA ASP A 128 -9.80 -2.31 7.95
C ASP A 128 -10.47 -3.68 7.87
N LEU A 129 -9.80 -4.75 8.33
CA LEU A 129 -10.40 -6.08 8.41
C LEU A 129 -11.64 -6.11 9.31
N ALA A 130 -11.61 -5.38 10.42
CA ALA A 130 -12.75 -5.23 11.33
C ALA A 130 -13.93 -4.54 10.65
N SER A 131 -13.66 -3.49 9.88
CA SER A 131 -14.69 -2.79 9.11
C SER A 131 -15.30 -3.69 8.04
N ALA A 132 -14.47 -4.51 7.37
CA ALA A 132 -14.92 -5.49 6.39
C ALA A 132 -15.80 -6.57 7.02
N HIS A 133 -15.49 -7.01 8.25
CA HIS A 133 -16.33 -7.95 9.00
C HIS A 133 -17.69 -7.33 9.37
N ALA A 134 -17.69 -6.07 9.83
CA ALA A 134 -18.89 -5.36 10.25
C ALA A 134 -19.93 -5.18 9.12
N ILE A 135 -19.50 -5.08 7.86
CA ILE A 135 -20.40 -4.92 6.71
C ILE A 135 -20.93 -6.26 6.16
N LEU A 136 -20.38 -7.42 6.57
CA LEU A 136 -20.82 -8.72 6.05
C LEU A 136 -22.33 -8.99 6.24
N PRO A 137 -22.97 -8.67 7.38
CA PRO A 137 -24.42 -8.85 7.53
C PRO A 137 -25.23 -7.99 6.56
N GLN A 138 -24.77 -6.78 6.25
CA GLN A 138 -25.41 -5.94 5.24
C GLN A 138 -25.28 -6.56 3.85
N LYS A 139 -24.07 -7.00 3.48
CA LYS A 139 -23.79 -7.67 2.20
C LYS A 139 -24.62 -8.96 2.02
N GLU A 140 -24.83 -9.71 3.10
CA GLU A 140 -25.73 -10.88 3.11
C GLU A 140 -27.17 -10.46 2.78
N ARG A 141 -27.70 -9.45 3.49
CA ARG A 141 -29.07 -8.94 3.26
C ARG A 141 -29.25 -8.43 1.83
N GLU A 142 -28.28 -7.70 1.30
CA GLU A 142 -28.31 -7.19 -0.08
C GLU A 142 -28.35 -8.34 -1.09
N ARG A 143 -27.51 -9.37 -0.92
CA ARG A 143 -27.50 -10.53 -1.82
C ARG A 143 -28.78 -11.36 -1.73
N LEU A 144 -29.34 -11.53 -0.53
CA LEU A 144 -30.63 -12.20 -0.36
C LEU A 144 -31.77 -11.37 -0.98
N ALA A 145 -31.74 -10.04 -0.85
CA ALA A 145 -32.71 -9.16 -1.50
C ALA A 145 -32.64 -9.25 -3.03
N ILE A 146 -31.44 -9.38 -3.61
CA ILE A 146 -31.26 -9.63 -5.05
C ILE A 146 -31.89 -10.97 -5.46
N LEU A 147 -31.74 -12.02 -4.65
CA LEU A 147 -32.41 -13.30 -4.92
C LEU A 147 -33.93 -13.19 -4.88
N GLU A 148 -34.50 -12.43 -3.93
CA GLU A 148 -35.94 -12.16 -3.88
C GLU A 148 -36.42 -11.34 -5.08
N GLN A 149 -35.65 -10.35 -5.53
CA GLN A 149 -35.96 -9.60 -6.76
C GLN A 149 -35.96 -10.52 -7.98
N LYS A 150 -34.95 -11.38 -8.12
CA LYS A 150 -34.90 -12.39 -9.20
C LYS A 150 -36.07 -13.36 -9.12
N LYS A 151 -36.47 -13.80 -7.92
CA LYS A 151 -37.66 -14.63 -7.73
C LYS A 151 -38.93 -13.94 -8.24
N ARG A 152 -39.15 -12.67 -7.88
CA ARG A 152 -40.29 -11.91 -8.40
C ARG A 152 -40.28 -11.83 -9.92
N GLN A 153 -39.11 -11.60 -10.52
CA GLN A 153 -38.95 -11.56 -11.97
C GLN A 153 -39.28 -12.91 -12.63
N LEU A 154 -38.76 -14.02 -12.09
CA LEU A 154 -39.04 -15.37 -12.61
C LEU A 154 -40.52 -15.74 -12.50
N GLN A 155 -41.20 -15.32 -11.43
CA GLN A 155 -42.65 -15.52 -11.30
C GLN A 155 -43.43 -14.70 -12.32
N LEU A 156 -43.02 -13.44 -12.56
CA LEU A 156 -43.63 -12.59 -13.58
C LEU A 156 -43.45 -13.18 -14.97
N GLU A 157 -42.23 -13.60 -15.31
CA GLU A 157 -41.90 -14.28 -16.57
C GLU A 157 -42.80 -15.49 -16.78
N LYS A 158 -42.84 -16.44 -15.82
CA LYS A 158 -43.72 -17.62 -15.91
C LYS A 158 -45.20 -17.27 -16.04
N HIS A 159 -45.66 -16.24 -15.33
CA HIS A 159 -47.04 -15.77 -15.44
C HIS A 159 -47.32 -15.26 -16.86
N MET A 160 -46.44 -14.45 -17.43
CA MET A 160 -46.59 -13.92 -18.79
C MET A 160 -46.46 -15.01 -19.86
N GLU A 161 -45.56 -15.98 -19.69
CA GLU A 161 -45.42 -17.16 -20.54
C GLU A 161 -46.69 -18.02 -20.57
N SER A 162 -47.39 -18.17 -19.43
CA SER A 162 -48.64 -18.91 -19.35
C SER A 162 -49.80 -18.25 -20.13
N HIS A 163 -49.70 -16.94 -20.41
CA HIS A 163 -50.70 -16.18 -21.16
C HIS A 163 -50.37 -16.19 -22.65
N ARG A 164 -50.81 -17.25 -23.33
CA ARG A 164 -50.59 -17.45 -24.76
C ARG A 164 -51.46 -16.54 -25.64
N ILE A 165 -50.92 -16.17 -26.80
CA ILE A 165 -51.55 -15.24 -27.74
C ILE A 165 -52.71 -15.86 -28.52
N ASP A 166 -52.67 -17.17 -28.77
CA ASP A 166 -53.75 -17.95 -29.39
C ASP A 166 -55.10 -17.71 -28.70
N ARG A 167 -55.11 -17.76 -27.37
CA ARG A 167 -56.28 -17.66 -26.49
C ARG A 167 -56.60 -16.22 -26.06
N ALA A 168 -55.70 -15.27 -26.31
CA ALA A 168 -55.85 -13.89 -25.89
C ALA A 168 -57.01 -13.16 -26.61
N LYS A 169 -57.81 -12.35 -25.89
CA LYS A 169 -58.78 -11.45 -26.52
C LYS A 169 -58.11 -10.10 -26.77
N ILE A 170 -57.61 -9.90 -27.99
CA ILE A 170 -56.90 -8.68 -28.40
C ILE A 170 -57.77 -7.93 -29.43
N PRO A 171 -58.09 -6.65 -29.20
CA PRO A 171 -58.86 -5.85 -30.16
C PRO A 171 -58.22 -5.88 -31.55
N ARG A 172 -59.04 -6.00 -32.60
CA ARG A 172 -58.59 -5.97 -34.01
C ARG A 172 -57.58 -7.05 -34.44
N VAL A 173 -57.22 -7.99 -33.55
CA VAL A 173 -56.29 -9.08 -33.81
C VAL A 173 -57.03 -10.42 -33.75
N GLY A 174 -57.55 -10.83 -34.91
CA GLY A 174 -58.26 -12.10 -35.10
C GLY A 174 -57.33 -13.31 -35.32
N ARG A 175 -57.91 -14.50 -35.54
CA ARG A 175 -57.17 -15.78 -35.66
C ARG A 175 -56.02 -15.75 -36.68
N GLY A 176 -56.25 -15.22 -37.89
CA GLY A 176 -55.20 -15.16 -38.92
C GLY A 176 -53.99 -14.32 -38.52
N ARG A 177 -54.23 -13.15 -37.92
CA ARG A 177 -53.17 -12.26 -37.41
C ARG A 177 -52.40 -12.89 -36.25
N LYS A 178 -53.08 -13.62 -35.35
CA LYS A 178 -52.42 -14.38 -34.28
C LYS A 178 -51.53 -15.49 -34.81
N ALA A 179 -52.00 -16.26 -35.79
CA ALA A 179 -51.18 -17.30 -36.42
C ALA A 179 -49.91 -16.70 -37.07
N THR A 180 -50.02 -15.52 -37.69
CA THR A 180 -48.85 -14.77 -38.16
C THR A 180 -47.90 -14.43 -37.01
N LEU A 181 -48.39 -13.89 -35.89
CA LEU A 181 -47.54 -13.60 -34.73
C LEU A 181 -46.81 -14.85 -34.22
N GLU A 182 -47.51 -15.97 -34.10
CA GLU A 182 -46.95 -17.26 -33.68
C GLU A 182 -45.87 -17.78 -34.65
N SER A 183 -46.09 -17.66 -35.97
CA SER A 183 -45.08 -18.02 -36.97
C SER A 183 -43.81 -17.16 -36.89
N TYR A 184 -43.93 -15.93 -36.38
CA TYR A 184 -42.79 -15.05 -36.08
C TYR A 184 -42.27 -15.24 -34.64
N GLY A 185 -42.74 -16.29 -33.96
CA GLY A 185 -42.30 -16.76 -32.65
C GLY A 185 -42.94 -16.04 -31.46
N PHE A 186 -43.95 -15.18 -31.66
CA PHE A 186 -44.67 -14.55 -30.56
C PHE A 186 -45.75 -15.50 -30.08
N GLU A 187 -45.47 -16.28 -29.05
CA GLU A 187 -46.40 -17.26 -28.52
C GLU A 187 -47.16 -16.76 -27.31
N ASN A 188 -46.54 -15.89 -26.51
CA ASN A 188 -47.06 -15.47 -25.20
C ASN A 188 -46.84 -13.98 -24.92
N ALA A 189 -47.33 -13.52 -23.77
CA ALA A 189 -47.20 -12.12 -23.37
C ALA A 189 -45.74 -11.71 -23.08
N TRP A 190 -44.88 -12.64 -22.68
CA TRP A 190 -43.45 -12.39 -22.42
C TRP A 190 -42.71 -12.06 -23.73
N ASP A 191 -42.95 -12.82 -24.79
CA ASP A 191 -42.35 -12.58 -26.11
C ASP A 191 -42.69 -11.19 -26.66
N VAL A 192 -43.91 -10.71 -26.40
CA VAL A 192 -44.37 -9.37 -26.80
C VAL A 192 -43.64 -8.26 -26.03
N GLN A 193 -43.24 -8.51 -24.77
CA GLN A 193 -42.48 -7.53 -23.99
C GLN A 193 -41.00 -7.49 -24.37
N GLN A 194 -40.45 -8.62 -24.83
CA GLN A 194 -39.03 -8.75 -25.14
C GLN A 194 -38.64 -8.13 -26.49
N ARG A 195 -39.57 -8.05 -27.45
CA ARG A 195 -39.28 -7.54 -28.79
C ARG A 195 -40.48 -6.85 -29.42
N PRO A 196 -40.25 -5.82 -30.27
CA PRO A 196 -41.33 -5.02 -30.83
C PRO A 196 -42.14 -5.80 -31.88
N VAL A 197 -43.47 -5.73 -31.75
CA VAL A 197 -44.42 -6.40 -32.66
C VAL A 197 -44.47 -5.74 -34.04
N THR A 198 -44.06 -4.47 -34.15
CA THR A 198 -44.01 -3.72 -35.42
C THR A 198 -43.10 -4.34 -36.48
N ASN A 199 -42.19 -5.23 -36.09
CA ASN A 199 -41.31 -5.93 -37.01
C ASN A 199 -42.01 -7.07 -37.77
N VAL A 200 -43.24 -7.42 -37.39
CA VAL A 200 -44.03 -8.46 -38.07
C VAL A 200 -44.80 -7.84 -39.25
N PRO A 201 -44.66 -8.37 -40.47
CA PRO A 201 -45.42 -7.90 -41.62
C PRO A 201 -46.93 -7.92 -41.38
N GLY A 202 -47.61 -6.82 -41.71
CA GLY A 202 -49.05 -6.66 -41.47
C GLY A 202 -49.42 -6.14 -40.08
N PHE A 203 -48.45 -5.89 -39.20
CA PHE A 203 -48.64 -5.27 -37.88
C PHE A 203 -48.10 -3.84 -37.86
N GLY A 204 -48.90 -2.89 -38.35
CA GLY A 204 -48.61 -1.46 -38.21
C GLY A 204 -48.70 -0.98 -36.76
N PRO A 205 -48.30 0.28 -36.46
CA PRO A 205 -48.20 0.82 -35.10
C PRO A 205 -49.47 0.65 -34.26
N SER A 206 -50.66 0.80 -34.87
CA SER A 206 -51.93 0.63 -34.15
C SER A 206 -52.19 -0.81 -33.71
N LEU A 207 -51.85 -1.82 -34.53
CA LEU A 207 -52.06 -3.23 -34.18
C LEU A 207 -50.99 -3.71 -33.20
N ALA A 208 -49.73 -3.26 -33.38
CA ALA A 208 -48.67 -3.51 -32.42
C ALA A 208 -49.02 -2.94 -31.04
N SER A 209 -49.57 -1.71 -30.99
CA SER A 209 -50.04 -1.08 -29.75
C SER A 209 -51.15 -1.88 -29.05
N ASP A 210 -52.10 -2.47 -29.80
CA ASP A 210 -53.14 -3.33 -29.20
C ASP A 210 -52.54 -4.59 -28.54
N VAL A 211 -51.56 -5.22 -29.21
CA VAL A 211 -50.88 -6.42 -28.72
C VAL A 211 -50.01 -6.09 -27.50
N GLU A 212 -49.27 -4.98 -27.53
CA GLU A 212 -48.49 -4.50 -26.40
C GLU A 212 -49.37 -4.10 -25.21
N THR A 213 -50.53 -3.47 -25.46
CA THR A 213 -51.50 -3.10 -24.42
C THR A 213 -52.07 -4.35 -23.74
N TRP A 214 -52.33 -5.41 -24.52
CA TRP A 214 -52.71 -6.70 -23.96
C TRP A 214 -51.60 -7.28 -23.07
N ALA A 215 -50.35 -7.32 -23.53
CA ALA A 215 -49.23 -7.82 -22.74
C ALA A 215 -49.04 -7.03 -21.43
N LYS A 216 -49.11 -5.69 -21.49
CA LYS A 216 -49.09 -4.81 -20.30
C LYS A 216 -50.26 -5.08 -19.35
N THR A 217 -51.43 -5.47 -19.88
CA THR A 217 -52.57 -5.85 -19.05
C THR A 217 -52.33 -7.18 -18.33
N VAL A 218 -51.67 -8.14 -18.98
CA VAL A 218 -51.26 -9.42 -18.36
C VAL A 218 -50.24 -9.17 -17.25
N GLU A 219 -49.22 -8.34 -17.52
CA GLU A 219 -48.21 -7.91 -16.54
C GLU A 219 -48.86 -7.21 -15.34
N ARG A 220 -49.79 -6.27 -15.57
CA ARG A 220 -50.51 -5.58 -14.48
C ARG A 220 -51.37 -6.51 -13.61
N LYS A 221 -51.82 -7.64 -14.15
CA LYS A 221 -52.59 -8.65 -13.42
C LYS A 221 -51.71 -9.61 -12.63
N PHE A 222 -50.39 -9.54 -12.79
CA PHE A 222 -49.46 -10.35 -12.02
C PHE A 222 -49.55 -9.99 -10.54
N VAL A 223 -49.78 -11.01 -9.71
CA VAL A 223 -49.72 -10.91 -8.25
C VAL A 223 -48.57 -11.78 -7.78
N PHE A 224 -47.56 -11.14 -7.18
CA PHE A 224 -46.41 -11.86 -6.63
C PHE A 224 -46.85 -12.78 -5.49
N ASN A 225 -46.47 -14.05 -5.58
CA ASN A 225 -46.73 -15.00 -4.51
C ASN A 225 -45.47 -15.20 -3.65
N ALA A 226 -45.48 -14.56 -2.48
CA ALA A 226 -44.38 -14.62 -1.52
C ALA A 226 -44.22 -16.00 -0.86
N SER A 227 -45.27 -16.83 -0.80
CA SER A 227 -45.24 -18.13 -0.12
C SER A 227 -44.43 -19.20 -0.84
N ILE A 228 -44.16 -19.01 -2.14
CA ILE A 228 -43.22 -19.86 -2.88
C ILE A 228 -41.81 -19.55 -2.37
N PRO A 229 -41.08 -20.51 -1.78
CA PRO A 229 -39.74 -20.24 -1.27
C PRO A 229 -38.80 -19.89 -2.43
N THR A 230 -37.90 -18.94 -2.17
CA THR A 230 -36.74 -18.69 -3.02
C THR A 230 -35.89 -19.95 -3.06
N ASP A 231 -35.24 -20.23 -4.20
CA ASP A 231 -34.42 -21.42 -4.38
C ASP A 231 -33.53 -21.68 -3.15
N PRO A 232 -33.79 -22.76 -2.39
CA PRO A 232 -33.05 -23.04 -1.16
C PRO A 232 -31.55 -23.21 -1.42
N ALA A 233 -31.17 -23.73 -2.59
CA ALA A 233 -29.77 -23.91 -2.94
C ALA A 233 -29.06 -22.56 -3.14
N ALA A 234 -29.69 -21.62 -3.85
CA ALA A 234 -29.16 -20.27 -4.03
C ALA A 234 -29.03 -19.50 -2.70
N VAL A 235 -30.03 -19.60 -1.82
CA VAL A 235 -29.99 -18.99 -0.48
C VAL A 235 -28.85 -19.59 0.35
N GLN A 236 -28.71 -20.92 0.34
CA GLN A 236 -27.65 -21.60 1.08
C GLN A 236 -26.26 -21.26 0.53
N ALA A 237 -26.12 -21.10 -0.79
CA ALA A 237 -24.87 -20.68 -1.41
C ALA A 237 -24.42 -19.29 -0.93
N VAL A 238 -25.36 -18.33 -0.84
CA VAL A 238 -25.07 -16.98 -0.29
C VAL A 238 -24.64 -17.08 1.16
N LYS A 239 -25.38 -17.82 1.99
CA LYS A 239 -25.04 -18.00 3.42
C LYS A 239 -23.67 -18.66 3.60
N ASN A 240 -23.37 -19.67 2.80
CA ASN A 240 -22.08 -20.38 2.84
C ASN A 240 -20.92 -19.45 2.46
N ASP A 241 -21.07 -18.64 1.40
CA ASP A 241 -20.05 -17.68 0.98
C ASP A 241 -19.78 -16.61 2.06
N ILE A 242 -20.85 -16.04 2.63
CA ILE A 242 -20.72 -15.07 3.73
C ILE A 242 -20.08 -15.71 4.97
N SER A 243 -20.45 -16.94 5.30
CA SER A 243 -19.87 -17.67 6.44
C SER A 243 -18.39 -17.96 6.24
N LYS A 244 -17.97 -18.31 5.02
CA LYS A 244 -16.56 -18.49 4.67
C LYS A 244 -15.77 -17.17 4.80
N GLN A 245 -16.30 -16.08 4.24
CA GLN A 245 -15.68 -14.75 4.36
C GLN A 245 -15.56 -14.32 5.83
N ARG A 246 -16.61 -14.56 6.62
CA ARG A 246 -16.60 -14.30 8.06
C ARG A 246 -15.50 -15.08 8.77
N ALA A 247 -15.45 -16.39 8.56
CA ALA A 247 -14.47 -17.26 9.21
C ALA A 247 -13.02 -16.86 8.87
N GLU A 248 -12.75 -16.47 7.62
CA GLU A 248 -11.42 -16.00 7.20
C GLU A 248 -11.03 -14.70 7.91
N LEU A 249 -11.93 -13.70 7.93
CA LEU A 249 -11.68 -12.43 8.62
C LEU A 249 -11.49 -12.64 10.14
N GLU A 250 -12.31 -13.49 10.75
CA GLU A 250 -12.20 -13.79 12.18
C GLU A 250 -10.89 -14.50 12.53
N ARG A 251 -10.43 -15.41 11.66
CA ARG A 251 -9.14 -16.09 11.83
C ARG A 251 -7.98 -15.10 11.81
N GLU A 252 -8.00 -14.14 10.87
CA GLU A 252 -6.95 -13.11 10.80
C GLU A 252 -7.03 -12.10 11.96
N LEU A 253 -8.24 -11.69 12.35
CA LEU A 253 -8.44 -10.79 13.50
C LEU A 253 -8.01 -11.42 14.82
N THR A 254 -8.10 -12.75 14.96
CA THR A 254 -7.65 -13.46 16.17
C THR A 254 -6.14 -13.33 16.38
N LYS A 255 -5.36 -13.14 15.31
CA LYS A 255 -3.89 -12.92 15.39
C LYS A 255 -3.52 -11.52 15.87
N ALA A 256 -4.44 -10.56 15.72
CA ALA A 256 -4.15 -9.14 15.92
C ALA A 256 -3.55 -8.80 17.30
N PRO A 257 -4.06 -9.31 18.44
CA PRO A 257 -3.50 -8.96 19.75
C PRO A 257 -2.07 -9.46 19.92
N ALA A 258 -1.76 -10.66 19.44
CA ALA A 258 -0.42 -11.24 19.53
C ALA A 258 0.57 -10.50 18.63
N ASP A 259 0.17 -10.21 17.39
CA ASP A 259 1.00 -9.46 16.43
C ASP A 259 1.30 -8.04 16.92
N LEU A 260 0.29 -7.31 17.40
CA LEU A 260 0.44 -5.95 17.89
C LEU A 260 1.28 -5.90 19.18
N LYS A 261 1.07 -6.86 20.09
CA LYS A 261 1.90 -7.00 21.29
C LYS A 261 3.35 -7.28 20.92
N HIS A 262 3.61 -8.21 20.00
CA HIS A 262 4.96 -8.53 19.55
C HIS A 262 5.67 -7.30 18.93
N LEU A 263 4.96 -6.51 18.11
CA LEU A 263 5.51 -5.27 17.55
C LEU A 263 5.80 -4.23 18.63
N ALA A 264 4.92 -4.07 19.62
CA ALA A 264 5.14 -3.15 20.72
C ALA A 264 6.34 -3.57 21.59
N ASP A 265 6.43 -4.86 21.93
CA ASP A 265 7.53 -5.44 22.70
C ASP A 265 8.86 -5.32 21.93
N HIS A 266 8.86 -5.59 20.61
CA HIS A 266 10.03 -5.43 19.75
C HIS A 266 10.50 -3.97 19.68
N ALA A 267 9.57 -3.02 19.50
CA ALA A 267 9.90 -1.59 19.49
C ALA A 267 10.45 -1.13 20.85
N SER A 268 9.91 -1.65 21.96
CA SER A 268 10.43 -1.38 23.32
C SER A 268 11.84 -1.95 23.52
N ALA A 269 12.08 -3.17 23.05
CA ALA A 269 13.40 -3.82 23.12
C ALA A 269 14.46 -3.03 22.33
N LEU A 270 14.14 -2.57 21.11
CA LEU A 270 15.05 -1.75 20.28
C LEU A 270 15.43 -0.40 20.92
N ARG A 271 14.57 0.14 21.80
CA ARG A 271 14.85 1.37 22.55
C ARG A 271 15.67 1.12 23.79
N SER A 272 15.45 -0.02 24.44
CA SER A 272 16.18 -0.40 25.66
C SER A 272 17.59 -0.91 25.34
N THR A 273 17.74 -1.58 24.19
CA THR A 273 19.01 -2.14 23.72
C THR A 273 19.19 -1.79 22.26
N PRO A 274 19.97 -0.73 21.94
CA PRO A 274 20.22 -0.35 20.56
C PRO A 274 20.97 -1.47 19.83
N PRO A 275 20.60 -1.77 18.57
CA PRO A 275 21.24 -2.85 17.82
C PRO A 275 22.73 -2.54 17.59
N GLN A 276 23.57 -3.58 17.63
CA GLN A 276 25.03 -3.42 17.48
C GLN A 276 25.41 -2.72 16.18
N ALA A 277 24.69 -2.99 15.07
CA ALA A 277 24.90 -2.32 13.79
C ALA A 277 24.75 -0.78 13.88
N LEU A 278 23.82 -0.28 14.69
CA LEU A 278 23.63 1.15 14.92
C LEU A 278 24.79 1.72 15.75
N VAL A 279 25.20 1.01 16.80
CA VAL A 279 26.34 1.39 17.65
C VAL A 279 27.64 1.43 16.86
N ASP A 280 27.88 0.45 15.99
CA ASP A 280 29.09 0.35 15.17
C ASP A 280 29.13 1.43 14.09
N ALA A 281 27.98 1.75 13.48
CA ALA A 281 27.87 2.87 12.54
C ALA A 281 28.17 4.21 13.23
N TYR A 282 27.66 4.42 14.45
CA TYR A 282 27.96 5.62 15.24
C TYR A 282 29.44 5.70 15.63
N LYS A 283 30.03 4.59 16.08
CA LYS A 283 31.47 4.49 16.39
C LYS A 283 32.33 4.81 15.18
N ARG A 284 31.99 4.28 14.01
CA ARG A 284 32.70 4.54 12.76
C ARG A 284 32.63 6.01 12.37
N LEU A 285 31.45 6.62 12.46
CA LEU A 285 31.28 8.06 12.20
C LEU A 285 32.19 8.89 13.13
N LYS A 286 32.14 8.63 14.43
CA LYS A 286 32.95 9.37 15.42
C LYS A 286 34.46 9.14 15.26
N GLN A 287 34.88 7.93 14.89
CA GLN A 287 36.28 7.65 14.60
C GLN A 287 36.78 8.44 13.39
N VAL A 288 36.00 8.49 12.30
CA VAL A 288 36.39 9.24 11.09
C VAL A 288 36.36 10.75 11.33
N GLU A 289 35.39 11.27 12.09
CA GLU A 289 35.37 12.68 12.54
C GLU A 289 36.64 13.05 13.32
N LEU A 290 37.11 12.16 14.22
CA LEU A 290 38.34 12.35 14.98
C LEU A 290 39.62 12.25 14.12
N ASP A 291 39.60 11.41 13.09
CA ASP A 291 40.73 11.21 12.17
C ASP A 291 40.87 12.38 11.18
N VAL A 292 39.76 13.06 10.85
CA VAL A 292 39.74 14.27 10.02
C VAL A 292 40.20 15.52 10.77
N SER A 293 39.99 15.58 12.10
CA SER A 293 40.30 16.75 12.95
C SER A 293 41.76 16.84 13.41
#